data_AF-A0A523SM21-F1
#
_entry.id   AF-A0A523SM21-F1
#
_cell.length_a   1.000
_cell.length_b   1.000
_cell.length_c   1.000
_cell.angle_alpha   90.00
_cell.angle_beta   90.00
_cell.angle_gamma   90.00
#
_symmetry.space_group_name_H-M   'P 1'
#
loop_
_entity.id
_entity.type
_entity.pdbx_description
1 polymer ?
#
loop_
_entity_poly.entity_id
_entity_poly.type
_entity_poly.pdbx_seq_one_letter_code
_entity_poly.pdbx_strand_id
1 'polypeptide(L)' 'MVKEAMLYEELPGNKVRCNLCGRRCIIAEGAVGFCLVRKNEKGELYSLVYAKACSVCVDPIT' A
#
# COMPACT_ATOMS: atom_id res chain seq x y z
N MET A 1 9.97 -0.48 7.14
CA MET A 1 10.24 0.57 6.14
C MET A 1 8.98 0.78 5.31
N VAL A 2 8.61 2.03 5.04
CA VAL A 2 7.46 2.34 4.18
C VAL A 2 7.97 2.34 2.74
N LYS A 3 7.29 1.65 1.83
CA LYS A 3 7.68 1.55 0.42
C LYS A 3 6.59 2.15 -0.44
N GLU A 4 6.95 3.07 -1.31
CA GLU A 4 6.05 3.61 -2.31
C GLU A 4 5.61 2.50 -3.28
N ALA A 5 4.34 2.52 -3.67
CA ALA A 5 3.77 1.60 -4.63
C ALA A 5 4.06 2.08 -6.06
N MET A 6 4.37 1.18 -6.98
CA MET A 6 4.82 1.57 -8.34
C MET A 6 3.67 1.79 -9.34
N LEU A 7 2.45 1.31 -9.04
CA LEU A 7 1.35 1.24 -10.01
C LEU A 7 0.12 1.99 -9.52
N TYR A 8 0.21 3.31 -9.46
CA TYR A 8 -0.91 4.20 -9.17
C TYR A 8 -0.90 5.43 -10.07
N GLU A 9 -2.06 6.07 -10.21
CA GLU A 9 -2.19 7.35 -10.88
C GLU A 9 -2.51 8.42 -9.85
N GLU A 10 -1.84 9.57 -9.94
CA GLU A 10 -2.18 10.75 -9.16
C GLU A 10 -3.43 11.43 -9.73
N LEU A 11 -4.34 11.82 -8.85
CA LEU A 11 -5.60 12.48 -9.17
C LEU A 11 -5.65 13.86 -8.49
N PRO A 12 -6.40 14.82 -9.06
CA PRO A 12 -6.53 16.14 -8.47
C PRO A 12 -7.10 16.09 -7.04
N GLY A 13 -6.58 16.98 -6.18
CA GLY A 13 -6.95 17.06 -4.77
C GLY A 13 -6.29 15.97 -3.90
N ASN A 14 -5.01 15.66 -4.17
CA ASN A 14 -4.20 14.68 -3.44
C ASN A 14 -4.84 13.30 -3.35
N LYS A 15 -5.63 12.92 -4.36
CA LYS A 15 -6.23 11.58 -4.46
C LYS A 15 -5.30 10.70 -5.29
N VAL A 16 -5.37 9.39 -5.07
CA VAL A 16 -4.66 8.43 -5.91
C VAL A 16 -5.59 7.34 -6.38
N ARG A 17 -5.44 6.90 -7.64
CA ARG A 17 -6.06 5.69 -8.15
C ARG A 17 -5.06 4.56 -8.06
N CYS A 18 -5.29 3.63 -7.16
CA CYS A 18 -4.47 2.43 -6.99
C CYS A 18 -4.79 1.40 -8.07
N ASN A 19 -3.86 1.15 -9.00
CA ASN A 19 -4.03 0.19 -10.09
C ASN A 19 -3.35 -1.17 -9.79
N LEU A 20 -2.85 -1.39 -8.56
CA LEU A 20 -2.17 -2.64 -8.15
C LEU A 20 -3.07 -3.89 -8.12
N CYS A 21 -4.39 -3.71 -8.01
CA CYS A 21 -5.34 -4.82 -8.00
C CYS A 21 -6.51 -4.50 -8.93
N GLY A 22 -7.27 -5.51 -9.34
CA GLY A 22 -8.40 -5.35 -10.27
C GLY A 22 -9.52 -4.41 -9.80
N ARG A 23 -9.53 -4.03 -8.51
CA ARG A 23 -10.53 -3.13 -7.92
C ARG A 23 -10.33 -1.65 -8.28
N ARG A 24 -9.10 -1.24 -8.64
CA ARG A 24 -8.80 0.14 -9.07
C ARG A 24 -9.33 1.21 -8.10
N CYS A 25 -8.99 1.06 -6.81
CA CYS A 25 -9.56 1.91 -5.75
C CYS A 25 -9.10 3.36 -5.88
N ILE A 26 -10.01 4.32 -5.67
CA ILE A 26 -9.65 5.74 -5.51
C ILE A 26 -9.51 6.01 -4.02
N ILE A 27 -8.33 6.47 -3.60
CA ILE A 27 -7.96 6.66 -2.19
C ILE A 27 -7.74 8.16 -1.97
N ALA A 28 -8.51 8.75 -1.06
CA ALA A 28 -8.34 10.16 -0.67
C ALA A 28 -7.07 10.36 0.17
N GLU A 29 -6.60 11.60 0.27
CA GLU A 29 -5.45 11.93 1.12
C GLU A 29 -5.66 11.44 2.57
N GLY A 30 -4.68 10.74 3.11
CA GLY A 30 -4.72 10.18 4.47
C GLY A 30 -5.55 8.91 4.61
N ALA A 31 -6.32 8.53 3.60
CA ALA A 31 -7.13 7.32 3.61
C ALA A 31 -6.34 6.07 3.22
N VAL A 32 -6.89 4.91 3.60
CA VAL A 32 -6.41 3.59 3.20
C VAL A 32 -7.35 2.99 2.16
N GLY A 33 -6.77 2.26 1.20
CA GLY A 33 -7.56 1.54 0.20
C GLY A 33 -8.34 0.37 0.80
N PHE A 34 -9.20 -0.25 -0.01
CA PHE A 34 -10.00 -1.41 0.40
C PHE A 34 -9.16 -2.56 0.98
N CYS A 35 -7.94 -2.75 0.49
CA CYS A 35 -7.02 -3.77 0.98
C CYS A 35 -6.42 -3.51 2.37
N LEU A 36 -6.66 -2.33 2.96
CA LEU A 36 -6.16 -1.89 4.29
C LEU A 36 -4.64 -1.83 4.46
N VAL A 37 -3.88 -2.27 3.47
CA VAL A 37 -2.41 -2.33 3.52
C VAL A 37 -1.74 -1.23 2.69
N ARG A 38 -2.53 -0.38 2.01
CA ARG A 38 -2.02 0.73 1.19
C ARG A 38 -2.68 2.03 1.59
N LYS A 39 -1.87 3.05 1.88
CA LYS A 39 -2.31 4.37 2.34
C LYS A 39 -1.86 5.42 1.33
N ASN A 40 -2.74 6.36 1.03
CA ASN A 40 -2.36 7.58 0.32
C ASN A 40 -1.84 8.60 1.33
N GLU A 41 -0.63 9.08 1.12
CA GLU A 41 -0.03 10.15 1.92
C GLU A 41 0.40 11.28 0.97
N LYS A 42 -0.26 12.43 1.08
CA LYS A 42 0.02 13.64 0.28
C LYS A 42 -0.03 13.44 -1.25
N GLY A 43 -0.83 12.49 -1.74
CA GLY A 43 -0.94 12.21 -3.17
C GLY A 43 -0.02 11.08 -3.64
N GLU A 44 0.78 10.49 -2.76
CA GLU A 44 1.62 9.33 -3.07
C GLU A 44 1.07 8.07 -2.39
N LEU A 45 1.13 6.92 -3.09
CA LEU A 45 0.60 5.67 -2.56
C LEU A 45 1.71 4.84 -1.88
N TYR A 46 1.55 4.55 -0.59
CA TYR A 46 2.51 3.79 0.20
C TYR A 46 1.97 2.43 0.67
N SER A 47 2.86 1.42 0.72
CA SER A 47 2.60 0.11 1.32
C SER A 47 2.96 0.10 2.80
N LEU A 48 1.97 -0.21 3.65
CA LEU A 48 2.10 -0.30 5.11
C LEU A 48 2.72 -1.62 5.60
N VAL A 49 2.78 -2.61 4.72
CA VAL A 49 3.20 -4.00 5.02
C VAL A 49 4.46 -4.43 4.28
N TYR A 50 5.12 -3.51 3.56
CA TYR A 50 6.35 -3.86 2.85
C TYR A 50 7.43 -4.33 3.83
N ALA A 51 8.06 -5.46 3.49
CA ALA A 51 9.10 -6.12 4.29
C ALA A 51 8.69 -6.43 5.74
N LYS A 52 7.38 -6.56 6.02
CA LYS A 52 6.88 -7.08 7.29
C LYS A 52 6.63 -8.58 7.15
N ALA A 53 7.21 -9.36 8.05
CA ALA A 53 6.95 -10.80 8.11
C ALA A 53 5.48 -11.04 8.48
N CYS A 54 4.76 -11.81 7.67
CA CYS A 54 3.39 -12.23 7.98
C CYS A 54 3.36 -13.43 8.95
N SER A 55 4.39 -14.27 8.89
CA SER A 55 4.60 -15.42 9.78
C SER A 55 6.09 -15.72 9.87
N VAL A 56 6.53 -16.25 11.00
CA VAL A 56 7.90 -16.71 11.22
C VAL A 56 7.81 -18.07 11.87
N CYS A 57 8.46 -19.06 11.26
CA CYS A 57 8.68 -20.37 11.84
C CYS A 57 10.20 -20.52 12.01
N VAL A 58 10.64 -20.75 13.25
CA VAL A 58 12.06 -20.98 13.55
C VAL A 58 12.27 -22.49 13.63
N ASP A 59 12.98 -23.05 12.65
CA ASP A 59 13.35 -24.46 12.65
C ASP A 59 14.75 -24.63 13.27
N PRO A 60 14.93 -25.53 14.25
CA PRO A 60 16.24 -25.75 14.86
C PRO A 60 17.15 -26.56 13.91
N ILE A 61 18.29 -25.99 13.58
CA ILE A 61 19.38 -26.74 12.94
C ILE A 61 19.95 -27.67 14.01
N THR A 62 19.81 -28.98 13.81
CA THR A 62 20.36 -30.03 14.70
C THR A 62 21.74 -30.46 14.22
#